data_AF-A0A7U9RZH8-F1
#
_entry.id   AF-A0A7U9RZH8-F1
#
_cell.length_a   1.000
_cell.length_b   1.000
_cell.length_c   1.000
_cell.angle_alpha   90.00
_cell.angle_beta   90.00
_cell.angle_gamma   90.00
#
_symmetry.space_group_name_H-M   'P 1'
#
loop_
_entity.id
_entity.type
_entity.pdbx_description
1 polymer ?
#
loop_
_entity_poly.entity_id
_entity_poly.type
_entity_poly.pdbx_seq_one_letter_code
_entity_poly.pdbx_strand_id
1 'polypeptide(L)'
;MTDSRKNAEGYADPTPYLAERNIEAERRQQGRRSKYAGERFESMISAACDYYRGENIADIEKTPEPMRPIKPYGDRRRGQYIAVFVKKAQNDYKGILNGGRCIAFEAKHTDAEKIESSAVTERQADLLENYEKMGASCFVLVSFKFEQFFRIPWSVWRDMKEIYGHKHLKRSEISEYEIGLNYLGVLEFLKKTKGGNANA
;
A
#
# COMPACT_ATOMS: atom_id res chain seq x y z
N MET A 1 21.65 35.36 2.74
CA MET A 1 20.79 34.57 1.83
C MET A 1 21.00 35.12 0.43
N THR A 2 21.63 34.34 -0.44
CA THR A 2 21.81 34.67 -1.86
C THR A 2 20.47 34.56 -2.59
N ASP A 3 20.08 35.59 -3.34
CA ASP A 3 18.86 35.58 -4.15
C ASP A 3 19.02 34.62 -5.33
N SER A 4 18.28 33.50 -5.35
CA SER A 4 18.37 32.44 -6.38
C SER A 4 17.92 32.88 -7.78
N ARG A 5 17.49 34.13 -7.93
CA ARG A 5 17.11 34.76 -9.21
C ARG A 5 18.26 35.53 -9.86
N LYS A 6 19.46 35.51 -9.28
CA LYS A 6 20.64 36.21 -9.79
C LYS A 6 21.81 35.26 -9.96
N ASN A 7 22.59 35.45 -11.02
CA ASN A 7 23.82 34.71 -11.25
C ASN A 7 24.96 35.24 -10.34
N ALA A 8 26.14 34.59 -10.39
CA ALA A 8 27.31 34.97 -9.59
C ALA A 8 27.82 36.41 -9.85
N GLU A 9 27.44 37.01 -10.98
CA GLU A 9 27.78 38.37 -11.40
C GLU A 9 26.70 39.40 -11.03
N GLY A 10 25.58 38.97 -10.43
CA GLY A 10 24.49 39.84 -9.97
C GLY A 10 23.44 40.20 -11.02
N TYR A 11 23.54 39.68 -12.25
CA TYR A 11 22.51 39.80 -13.28
C TYR A 11 21.32 38.90 -12.96
N ALA A 12 20.12 39.33 -13.35
CA ALA A 12 18.92 38.52 -13.24
C ALA A 12 19.05 37.27 -14.13
N ASP A 13 19.14 36.12 -13.49
CA ASP A 13 19.12 34.82 -14.14
C ASP A 13 18.12 33.94 -13.38
N PRO A 14 16.85 33.92 -13.82
CA PRO A 14 15.82 33.14 -13.16
C PRO A 14 15.93 31.65 -13.50
N THR A 15 16.88 31.21 -14.33
CA THR A 15 16.96 29.84 -14.84
C THR A 15 17.11 28.80 -13.72
N PRO A 16 18.01 28.98 -12.73
CA PRO A 16 18.13 28.05 -11.60
C PRO A 16 16.85 28.00 -10.76
N TYR A 17 16.27 29.17 -10.45
CA TYR A 17 15.01 29.28 -9.71
C TYR A 17 13.82 28.63 -10.43
N LEU A 18 13.69 28.82 -11.74
CA LEU A 18 12.65 28.19 -12.56
C LEU A 18 12.85 26.68 -12.64
N ALA A 19 14.10 26.21 -12.75
CA ALA A 19 14.42 24.79 -12.75
C ALA A 19 14.04 24.12 -11.41
N GLU A 20 14.43 24.70 -10.28
CA GLU A 20 14.04 24.22 -8.94
C GLU A 20 12.52 24.15 -8.77
N ARG A 21 11.83 25.23 -9.17
CA ARG A 21 10.36 25.31 -9.10
C ARG A 21 9.69 24.26 -9.99
N ASN A 22 10.21 23.99 -11.18
CA ASN A 22 9.68 22.97 -12.09
C ASN A 22 9.89 21.57 -11.50
N ILE A 23 11.07 21.27 -10.96
CA ILE A 23 11.35 19.99 -10.27
C ILE A 23 10.40 19.78 -9.08
N GLU A 24 10.15 20.81 -8.28
CA GLU A 24 9.17 20.72 -7.19
C GLU A 24 7.75 20.47 -7.69
N ALA A 25 7.33 21.15 -8.76
CA ALA A 25 6.01 20.98 -9.36
C ALA A 25 5.83 19.55 -9.89
N GLU A 26 6.84 19.00 -10.58
CA GLU A 26 6.86 17.62 -11.05
C GLU A 26 6.78 16.62 -9.90
N ARG A 27 7.56 16.81 -8.83
CA ARG A 27 7.51 15.97 -7.62
C ARG A 27 6.14 15.99 -6.97
N ARG A 28 5.51 17.17 -6.85
CA ARG A 28 4.14 17.32 -6.30
C ARG A 28 3.12 16.61 -7.19
N GLN A 29 3.23 16.78 -8.51
CA GLN A 29 2.34 16.11 -9.46
C GLN A 29 2.50 14.58 -9.39
N GLN A 30 3.73 14.09 -9.34
CA GLN A 30 4.02 12.66 -9.20
C GLN A 30 3.46 12.12 -7.88
N GLY A 31 3.68 12.80 -6.76
CA GLY A 31 3.12 12.40 -5.47
C GLY A 31 1.60 12.35 -5.47
N ARG A 32 0.93 13.30 -6.15
CA ARG A 32 -0.53 13.29 -6.30
C ARG A 32 -1.02 12.10 -7.15
N ARG A 33 -0.29 11.76 -8.23
CA ARG A 33 -0.58 10.58 -9.05
C ARG A 33 -0.41 9.28 -8.26
N SER A 34 0.69 9.14 -7.53
CA SER A 34 0.94 7.98 -6.68
C SER A 34 -0.13 7.81 -5.61
N LYS A 35 -0.56 8.90 -4.97
CA LYS A 35 -1.67 8.87 -4.00
C LYS A 35 -2.98 8.39 -4.63
N TYR A 36 -3.37 8.97 -5.77
CA TYR A 36 -4.58 8.58 -6.48
C TYR A 36 -4.55 7.11 -6.91
N ALA A 37 -3.40 6.63 -7.38
CA ALA A 37 -3.22 5.22 -7.74
C ALA A 37 -3.33 4.31 -6.51
N GLY A 38 -2.74 4.69 -5.37
CA GLY A 38 -2.93 3.99 -4.10
C GLY A 38 -4.41 3.87 -3.72
N GLU A 39 -5.14 4.99 -3.70
CA GLU A 39 -6.57 5.04 -3.37
C GLU A 39 -7.43 4.20 -4.33
N ARG A 40 -7.08 4.17 -5.62
CA ARG A 40 -7.75 3.33 -6.60
C ARG A 40 -7.51 1.85 -6.34
N PHE A 41 -6.27 1.45 -6.01
CA PHE A 41 -5.98 0.05 -5.69
C PHE A 41 -6.68 -0.39 -4.41
N GLU A 42 -6.70 0.46 -3.38
CA GLU A 42 -7.45 0.22 -2.16
C GLU A 42 -8.96 0.05 -2.41
N SER A 43 -9.53 0.83 -3.34
CA SER A 43 -10.93 0.71 -3.72
C SER A 43 -11.24 -0.65 -4.36
N MET A 44 -10.33 -1.17 -5.20
CA MET A 44 -10.45 -2.51 -5.79
C MET A 44 -10.38 -3.61 -4.72
N ILE A 45 -9.48 -3.47 -3.75
CA ILE A 45 -9.35 -4.43 -2.64
C ILE A 45 -10.59 -4.38 -1.76
N SER A 46 -11.10 -3.19 -1.45
CA SER A 46 -12.32 -3.02 -0.63
C SER A 46 -13.53 -3.68 -1.29
N ALA A 47 -13.71 -3.48 -2.60
CA ALA A 47 -14.75 -4.17 -3.36
C ALA A 47 -14.60 -5.70 -3.32
N ALA A 48 -13.37 -6.21 -3.34
CA ALA A 48 -13.11 -7.63 -3.19
C ALA A 48 -13.41 -8.14 -1.77
N CYS A 49 -13.08 -7.36 -0.73
CA CYS A 49 -13.46 -7.67 0.65
C CYS A 49 -14.99 -7.75 0.80
N ASP A 50 -15.74 -6.81 0.20
CA ASP A 50 -17.20 -6.82 0.24
C ASP A 50 -17.78 -8.05 -0.46
N TYR A 51 -17.21 -8.43 -1.60
CA TYR A 51 -17.56 -9.68 -2.29
C TYR A 51 -17.30 -10.90 -1.40
N TYR A 52 -16.11 -11.02 -0.79
CA TYR A 52 -15.79 -12.14 0.09
C TYR A 52 -16.69 -12.22 1.32
N ARG A 53 -17.12 -11.07 1.86
CA ARG A 53 -18.09 -11.01 2.95
C ARG A 53 -19.46 -11.53 2.50
N GLY A 54 -19.95 -11.08 1.34
CA GLY A 54 -21.22 -11.53 0.77
C GLY A 54 -21.28 -13.03 0.50
N GLU A 55 -20.15 -13.61 0.09
CA GLU A 55 -20.00 -15.04 -0.20
C GLU A 55 -19.65 -15.89 1.04
N ASN A 56 -19.59 -15.31 2.24
CA ASN A 56 -19.15 -15.98 3.48
C ASN A 56 -17.75 -16.64 3.38
N ILE A 57 -16.85 -16.04 2.61
CA ILE A 57 -15.46 -16.50 2.44
C ILE A 57 -14.56 -15.88 3.50
N ALA A 58 -14.72 -14.59 3.77
CA ALA A 58 -13.93 -13.84 4.74
C ALA A 58 -14.65 -12.55 5.15
N ASP A 59 -14.35 -12.05 6.35
CA ASP A 59 -14.71 -10.70 6.78
C ASP A 59 -13.44 -9.89 7.01
N ILE A 60 -13.14 -8.98 6.07
CA ILE A 60 -11.89 -8.24 6.01
C ILE A 60 -12.21 -6.75 5.90
N GLU A 61 -11.56 -5.93 6.72
CA GLU A 61 -11.75 -4.49 6.75
C GLU A 61 -10.44 -3.75 6.56
N LYS A 62 -10.53 -2.58 5.91
CA LYS A 62 -9.44 -1.61 5.90
C LYS A 62 -9.26 -1.04 7.31
N THR A 63 -8.05 -1.03 7.83
CA THR A 63 -7.76 -0.41 9.12
C THR A 63 -7.80 1.12 8.98
N PRO A 64 -8.64 1.84 9.73
CA PRO A 64 -8.65 3.30 9.69
C PRO A 64 -7.35 3.86 10.23
N GLU A 65 -6.88 4.96 9.63
CA GLU A 65 -5.73 5.69 10.16
C GLU A 65 -6.05 6.20 11.58
N PRO A 66 -5.22 5.87 12.58
CA PRO A 66 -5.51 6.27 13.95
C PRO A 66 -5.36 7.77 14.10
N MET A 67 -6.47 8.41 14.43
CA MET A 67 -6.54 9.84 14.73
C MET A 67 -7.02 10.05 16.15
N ARG A 68 -6.51 11.11 16.78
CA ARG A 68 -6.96 11.56 18.10
C ARG A 68 -7.72 12.87 17.96
N PRO A 69 -9.04 12.89 18.22
CA PRO A 69 -9.80 14.12 18.32
C PRO A 69 -9.22 15.04 19.41
N ILE A 70 -9.04 16.32 19.11
CA ILE A 70 -8.54 17.34 20.04
C ILE A 70 -9.70 18.15 20.61
N LYS A 71 -10.57 18.66 19.75
CA LYS A 71 -11.74 19.46 20.14
C LYS A 71 -12.83 19.42 19.07
N PRO A 72 -14.10 19.70 19.44
CA PRO A 72 -15.17 19.87 18.46
C PRO A 72 -14.85 20.99 17.47
N TYR A 73 -15.29 20.82 16.23
CA TYR A 73 -15.29 21.88 15.22
C TYR A 73 -16.72 22.43 15.10
N GLY A 74 -17.01 23.52 15.81
CA GLY A 74 -18.35 24.09 15.89
C GLY A 74 -19.28 23.34 16.85
N ASP A 75 -20.55 23.18 16.47
CA ASP A 75 -21.57 22.50 17.28
C ASP A 75 -21.32 20.99 17.35
N ARG A 76 -21.27 20.45 18.58
CA ARG A 76 -21.08 19.01 18.86
C ARG A 76 -22.11 18.12 18.17
N ARG A 77 -23.34 18.61 17.94
CA ARG A 77 -24.41 17.84 17.28
C ARG A 77 -24.09 17.49 15.83
N ARG A 78 -23.13 18.18 15.19
CA ARG A 78 -22.69 17.90 13.82
C ARG A 78 -21.64 16.79 13.72
N GLY A 79 -21.10 16.31 14.84
CA GLY A 79 -20.09 15.24 14.85
C GLY A 79 -18.73 15.62 14.25
N GLN A 80 -18.46 16.91 14.04
CA GLN A 80 -17.21 17.39 13.45
C GLN A 80 -16.17 17.70 14.53
N TYR A 81 -14.90 17.36 14.27
CA TYR A 81 -13.80 17.57 15.20
C TYR A 81 -12.49 17.92 14.50
N ILE A 82 -11.61 18.63 15.20
CA ILE A 82 -10.21 18.82 14.82
C ILE A 82 -9.43 17.64 15.42
N ALA A 83 -8.67 16.91 14.60
CA ALA A 83 -7.88 15.76 15.03
C ALA A 83 -6.40 15.89 14.61
N VAL A 84 -5.55 15.10 15.28
CA VAL A 84 -4.17 14.84 14.86
C VAL A 84 -3.98 13.37 14.57
N PHE A 85 -3.16 13.07 13.56
CA PHE A 85 -2.70 11.70 13.30
C PHE A 85 -1.84 11.20 14.47
N VAL A 86 -2.08 9.96 14.88
CA VAL A 86 -1.27 9.26 15.87
C VAL A 86 -0.32 8.33 15.13
N LYS A 87 0.96 8.30 15.51
CA LYS A 87 2.03 7.53 14.83
C LYS A 87 1.89 5.98 14.92
N LYS A 88 0.72 5.44 15.23
CA LYS A 88 0.51 3.99 15.28
C LYS A 88 0.19 3.51 13.86
N ALA A 89 1.20 3.22 13.04
CA ALA A 89 0.92 2.50 11.79
C ALA A 89 0.31 1.13 12.15
N GLN A 90 -0.82 0.82 11.52
CA GLN A 90 -1.44 -0.50 11.47
C GLN A 90 -1.23 -1.05 10.06
N ASN A 91 -1.42 -2.36 9.87
CA ASN A 91 -1.48 -2.90 8.51
C ASN A 91 -2.75 -2.42 7.81
N ASP A 92 -2.67 -2.20 6.50
CA ASP A 92 -3.77 -1.65 5.69
C ASP A 92 -5.08 -2.44 5.85
N TYR A 93 -5.01 -3.77 5.88
CA TYR A 93 -6.19 -4.65 5.98
C TYR A 93 -6.00 -5.76 7.01
N LYS A 94 -7.08 -6.11 7.71
CA LYS A 94 -7.15 -7.22 8.66
C LYS A 94 -8.55 -7.81 8.73
N GLY A 95 -8.65 -9.07 9.13
CA GLY A 95 -9.92 -9.75 9.20
C GLY A 95 -9.82 -11.21 9.62
N ILE A 96 -10.88 -11.94 9.32
CA ILE A 96 -11.00 -13.37 9.57
C ILE A 96 -11.40 -14.10 8.30
N LEU A 97 -10.79 -15.25 8.07
CA LEU A 97 -11.19 -16.21 7.04
C LEU A 97 -12.31 -17.11 7.59
N ASN A 98 -13.12 -17.67 6.71
CA ASN A 98 -14.01 -18.76 7.07
C ASN A 98 -13.17 -19.92 7.67
N GLY A 99 -13.56 -20.41 8.85
CA GLY A 99 -12.74 -21.32 9.68
C GLY A 99 -11.97 -20.63 10.81
N GLY A 100 -12.02 -19.30 10.91
CA GLY A 100 -11.56 -18.53 12.08
C GLY A 100 -10.09 -18.13 12.07
N ARG A 101 -9.35 -18.46 11.00
CA ARG A 101 -7.96 -18.02 10.85
C ARG A 101 -7.89 -16.51 10.61
N CYS A 102 -7.03 -15.82 11.36
CA CYS A 102 -6.76 -14.40 11.14
C CYS A 102 -6.05 -14.17 9.79
N ILE A 103 -6.39 -13.07 9.13
CA ILE A 103 -5.74 -12.59 7.90
C ILE A 103 -5.33 -11.13 8.09
N ALA A 104 -4.12 -10.77 7.67
CA ALA A 104 -3.63 -9.40 7.71
C ALA A 104 -2.71 -9.14 6.52
N PHE A 105 -2.86 -8.01 5.84
CA PHE A 105 -2.02 -7.71 4.69
C PHE A 105 -1.85 -6.22 4.43
N GLU A 106 -0.82 -5.92 3.66
CA GLU A 106 -0.50 -4.58 3.13
C GLU A 106 -0.90 -4.49 1.65
N ALA A 107 -1.20 -3.27 1.18
CA ALA A 107 -1.47 -3.00 -0.23
C ALA A 107 -0.46 -2.00 -0.79
N LYS A 108 0.23 -2.38 -1.88
CA LYS A 108 1.17 -1.51 -2.57
C LYS A 108 0.89 -1.46 -4.06
N HIS A 109 0.91 -0.26 -4.62
CA HIS A 109 0.83 -0.04 -6.05
C HIS A 109 2.12 0.62 -6.55
N THR A 110 2.58 0.22 -7.72
CA THR A 110 3.72 0.83 -8.40
C THR A 110 3.47 0.93 -9.90
N ASP A 111 3.85 2.07 -10.49
CA ASP A 111 3.94 2.25 -11.95
C ASP A 111 5.30 1.82 -12.51
N ALA A 112 6.26 1.45 -11.64
CA ALA A 112 7.59 1.00 -12.03
C ALA A 112 7.61 -0.50 -12.37
N GLU A 113 8.74 -0.97 -12.92
CA GLU A 113 8.97 -2.39 -13.25
C GLU A 113 9.29 -3.26 -12.04
N LYS A 114 9.59 -2.63 -10.92
CA LYS A 114 9.98 -3.28 -9.66
C LYS A 114 9.37 -2.58 -8.46
N ILE A 115 9.32 -3.29 -7.34
CA ILE A 115 8.96 -2.74 -6.04
C ILE A 115 10.05 -3.06 -5.02
N GLU A 116 10.52 -2.05 -4.30
CA GLU A 116 11.53 -2.20 -3.26
C GLU A 116 10.90 -2.75 -1.97
N SER A 117 11.62 -3.55 -1.20
CA SER A 117 11.14 -4.11 0.07
C SER A 117 10.75 -3.02 1.07
N SER A 118 11.38 -1.83 0.97
CA SER A 118 11.10 -0.64 1.77
C SER A 118 9.74 0.00 1.48
N ALA A 119 9.00 -0.46 0.47
CA ALA A 119 7.61 -0.07 0.26
C ALA A 119 6.71 -0.49 1.44
N VAL A 120 7.08 -1.57 2.15
CA VAL A 120 6.53 -1.91 3.45
C VAL A 120 7.45 -1.30 4.52
N THR A 121 6.90 -0.43 5.35
CA THR A 121 7.67 0.23 6.41
C THR A 121 8.06 -0.78 7.50
N GLU A 122 9.15 -0.52 8.23
CA GLU A 122 9.61 -1.38 9.34
C GLU A 122 8.47 -1.67 10.34
N ARG A 123 7.65 -0.65 10.65
CA ARG A 123 6.53 -0.83 11.57
C ARG A 123 5.44 -1.76 11.03
N GLN A 124 5.16 -1.72 9.73
CA GLN A 124 4.22 -2.64 9.08
C GLN A 124 4.80 -4.06 9.04
N ALA A 125 6.10 -4.17 8.75
CA ALA A 125 6.82 -5.44 8.79
C ALA A 125 6.73 -6.11 10.18
N ASP A 126 6.97 -5.37 11.26
CA ASP A 126 6.85 -5.88 12.63
C ASP A 126 5.44 -6.42 12.92
N LEU A 127 4.40 -5.74 12.44
CA LEU A 127 3.03 -6.16 12.65
C LEU A 127 2.70 -7.44 11.89
N LEU A 128 3.06 -7.52 10.60
CA LEU A 128 2.89 -8.73 9.79
C LEU A 128 3.66 -9.91 10.40
N GLU A 129 4.89 -9.69 10.83
CA GLU A 129 5.72 -10.73 11.47
C GLU A 129 5.09 -11.25 12.77
N ASN A 130 4.54 -10.36 13.60
CA ASN A 130 3.85 -10.76 14.83
C ASN A 130 2.59 -11.59 14.56
N TYR A 131 1.79 -11.20 13.56
CA TYR A 131 0.59 -11.95 13.18
C TYR A 131 0.94 -13.32 12.56
N GLU A 132 1.94 -13.37 11.69
CA GLU A 132 2.40 -14.62 11.04
C GLU A 132 2.88 -15.62 12.09
N LYS A 133 3.66 -15.16 13.10
CA LYS A 133 4.09 -16.00 14.25
C LYS A 133 2.92 -16.59 15.06
N MET A 134 1.77 -15.92 15.05
CA MET A 134 0.54 -16.39 15.72
C MET A 134 -0.35 -17.24 14.79
N GLY A 135 0.11 -17.56 13.58
CA GLY A 135 -0.61 -18.41 12.62
C GLY A 135 -1.58 -17.64 11.72
N ALA A 136 -1.55 -16.31 11.67
CA ALA A 136 -2.33 -15.57 10.69
C ALA A 136 -1.85 -15.88 9.26
N SER A 137 -2.69 -15.61 8.26
CA SER A 137 -2.26 -15.54 6.85
C SER A 137 -1.79 -14.13 6.55
N CYS A 138 -0.48 -13.90 6.50
CA CYS A 138 0.08 -12.59 6.16
C CYS A 138 0.68 -12.52 4.75
N PHE A 139 0.43 -11.43 4.05
CA PHE A 139 0.95 -11.19 2.70
C PHE A 139 0.98 -9.70 2.35
N VAL A 140 1.55 -9.39 1.19
CA VAL A 140 1.49 -8.07 0.55
C VAL A 140 0.79 -8.22 -0.79
N LEU A 141 -0.28 -7.44 -1.00
CA LEU A 141 -0.89 -7.28 -2.31
C LEU A 141 -0.12 -6.24 -3.10
N VAL A 142 0.30 -6.61 -4.30
CA VAL A 142 1.06 -5.73 -5.18
C VAL A 142 0.30 -5.54 -6.48
N SER A 143 0.07 -4.29 -6.87
CA SER A 143 -0.39 -3.92 -8.19
C SER A 143 0.76 -3.30 -8.98
N PHE A 144 1.08 -3.87 -10.14
CA PHE A 144 1.98 -3.27 -11.11
C PHE A 144 1.15 -2.64 -12.23
N LYS A 145 1.19 -1.30 -12.34
CA LYS A 145 0.53 -0.50 -13.39
C LYS A 145 -0.98 -0.74 -13.55
N PHE A 146 -1.64 -1.39 -12.60
CA PHE A 146 -3.00 -1.95 -12.73
C PHE A 146 -3.17 -2.98 -13.86
N GLU A 147 -2.07 -3.53 -14.37
CA GLU A 147 -2.09 -4.57 -15.39
C GLU A 147 -1.98 -5.96 -14.76
N GLN A 148 -1.20 -6.07 -13.69
CA GLN A 148 -0.90 -7.33 -13.02
C GLN A 148 -0.99 -7.18 -11.51
N PHE A 149 -1.50 -8.22 -10.85
CA PHE A 149 -1.76 -8.24 -9.42
C PHE A 149 -1.13 -9.48 -8.82
N PHE A 150 -0.53 -9.33 -7.64
CA PHE A 150 0.18 -10.41 -6.98
C PHE A 150 -0.18 -10.48 -5.50
N ARG A 151 -0.30 -11.71 -4.98
CA ARG A 151 -0.36 -11.98 -3.55
C ARG A 151 0.96 -12.59 -3.10
N ILE A 152 1.84 -11.75 -2.58
CA ILE A 152 3.18 -12.17 -2.13
C ILE A 152 3.11 -12.59 -0.66
N PRO A 153 3.35 -13.88 -0.31
CA PRO A 153 3.40 -14.31 1.08
C PRO A 153 4.37 -13.46 1.91
N TRP A 154 4.05 -13.23 3.18
CA TRP A 154 4.89 -12.38 4.03
C TRP A 154 6.33 -12.89 4.13
N SER A 155 6.53 -14.21 4.23
CA SER A 155 7.86 -14.83 4.22
C SER A 155 8.66 -14.48 2.97
N VAL A 156 8.02 -14.51 1.79
CA VAL A 156 8.66 -14.17 0.51
C VAL A 156 9.02 -12.69 0.44
N TRP A 157 8.13 -11.81 0.93
CA TRP A 157 8.41 -10.38 1.00
C TRP A 157 9.52 -10.04 1.99
N ARG A 158 9.53 -10.68 3.16
CA ARG A 158 10.52 -10.48 4.21
C ARG A 158 11.91 -10.94 3.76
N ASP A 159 11.98 -12.11 3.12
CA ASP A 159 13.22 -12.81 2.81
C ASP A 159 13.68 -12.58 1.35
N MET A 160 13.31 -11.43 0.73
CA MET A 160 13.63 -11.13 -0.66
C MET A 160 15.13 -11.23 -0.96
N LYS A 161 15.97 -10.78 -0.03
CA LYS A 161 17.42 -10.77 -0.22
C LYS A 161 17.97 -12.19 -0.27
N GLU A 162 17.43 -13.07 0.55
CA GLU A 162 17.82 -14.47 0.66
C GLU A 162 17.30 -15.28 -0.53
N ILE A 163 16.06 -15.01 -0.98
CA ILE A 163 15.41 -15.74 -2.08
C ILE A 163 15.92 -15.28 -3.45
N TYR A 164 16.03 -13.97 -3.67
CA TYR A 164 16.32 -13.38 -4.99
C TYR A 164 17.71 -12.71 -5.08
N GLY A 165 18.44 -12.62 -3.98
CA GLY A 165 19.75 -11.95 -3.93
C GLY A 165 19.68 -10.42 -3.79
N HIS A 166 18.48 -9.83 -3.72
CA HIS A 166 18.28 -8.38 -3.69
C HIS A 166 16.99 -7.96 -2.96
N LYS A 167 16.89 -6.69 -2.58
CA LYS A 167 15.77 -6.13 -1.79
C LYS A 167 14.64 -5.53 -2.62
N HIS A 168 14.37 -6.10 -3.79
CA HIS A 168 13.25 -5.69 -4.64
C HIS A 168 12.66 -6.88 -5.37
N LEU A 169 11.42 -6.76 -5.84
CA LEU A 169 10.77 -7.76 -6.69
C LEU A 169 10.50 -7.20 -8.08
N LYS A 170 10.77 -7.99 -9.11
CA LYS A 170 10.33 -7.77 -10.49
C LYS A 170 9.22 -8.74 -10.83
N ARG A 171 8.34 -8.34 -11.74
CA ARG A 171 7.19 -9.15 -12.21
C ARG A 171 7.57 -10.57 -12.66
N SER A 172 8.73 -10.72 -13.31
CA SER A 172 9.23 -12.01 -13.79
C SER A 172 9.65 -12.99 -12.68
N GLU A 173 9.96 -12.49 -11.48
CA GLU A 173 10.48 -13.28 -10.35
C GLU A 173 9.37 -13.82 -9.44
N ILE A 174 8.14 -13.35 -9.64
CA ILE A 174 6.98 -13.60 -8.76
C ILE A 174 5.76 -14.09 -9.54
N SER A 175 5.97 -14.59 -10.76
CA SER A 175 4.89 -15.04 -11.64
C SER A 175 4.00 -16.12 -11.01
N GLU A 176 4.55 -16.93 -10.11
CA GLU A 176 3.83 -17.96 -9.39
C GLU A 176 2.84 -17.42 -8.33
N TYR A 177 2.97 -16.15 -7.97
CA TYR A 177 2.11 -15.43 -7.01
C TYR A 177 1.07 -14.52 -7.68
N GLU A 178 1.00 -14.53 -9.01
CA GLU A 178 0.04 -13.74 -9.77
C GLU A 178 -1.40 -14.18 -9.45
N ILE A 179 -2.27 -13.20 -9.25
CA ILE A 179 -3.71 -13.37 -9.00
C ILE A 179 -4.51 -12.69 -10.11
N GLY A 180 -5.67 -13.24 -10.40
CA GLY A 180 -6.57 -12.73 -11.43
C GLY A 180 -7.66 -11.81 -10.90
N LEU A 181 -8.48 -11.36 -11.84
CA LEU A 181 -9.82 -10.85 -11.58
C LEU A 181 -10.84 -11.93 -11.95
N ASN A 182 -11.91 -12.06 -11.17
CA ASN A 182 -13.03 -12.93 -11.54
C ASN A 182 -13.87 -12.28 -12.66
N TYR A 183 -14.92 -12.97 -13.11
CA TYR A 183 -15.84 -12.47 -14.15
C TYR A 183 -16.61 -11.19 -13.78
N LEU A 184 -16.64 -10.82 -12.49
CA LEU A 184 -17.22 -9.58 -11.96
C LEU A 184 -16.18 -8.46 -11.79
N GLY A 185 -14.91 -8.71 -12.13
CA GLY A 185 -13.82 -7.76 -11.93
C GLY A 185 -13.27 -7.71 -10.49
N VAL A 186 -13.59 -8.69 -9.65
CA VAL A 186 -13.13 -8.78 -8.26
C VAL A 186 -11.73 -9.41 -8.19
N LEU A 187 -10.81 -8.80 -7.42
CA LEU A 187 -9.47 -9.32 -7.16
C LEU A 187 -9.50 -10.65 -6.39
N GLU A 188 -9.00 -11.72 -7.00
CA GLU A 188 -9.08 -13.08 -6.48
C GLU A 188 -7.95 -13.44 -5.48
N PHE A 189 -7.60 -12.54 -4.57
CA PHE A 189 -6.50 -12.76 -3.64
C PHE A 189 -6.71 -13.86 -2.58
N LEU A 190 -7.92 -14.41 -2.43
CA LEU A 190 -8.15 -15.57 -1.56
C LEU A 190 -8.18 -16.91 -2.32
N LYS A 191 -8.08 -16.90 -3.66
CA LYS A 191 -7.97 -18.13 -4.45
C LYS A 191 -6.54 -18.66 -4.42
N LYS A 192 -6.39 -19.97 -4.67
CA LYS A 192 -5.07 -20.62 -4.76
C LYS A 192 -4.26 -19.99 -5.91
N THR A 193 -3.03 -19.59 -5.64
CA THR A 193 -2.06 -19.15 -6.66
C THR A 193 -1.39 -20.36 -7.33
N LYS A 194 -0.73 -20.13 -8.46
CA LYS A 194 -0.07 -21.18 -9.26
C LYS A 194 1.13 -21.84 -8.54
N GLY A 195 1.76 -21.14 -7.60
CA GLY A 195 3.00 -21.56 -6.90
C GLY A 195 2.88 -22.37 -5.62
N GLY A 196 1.70 -22.54 -5.02
CA GLY A 196 1.49 -23.52 -3.95
C GLY A 196 0.84 -23.05 -2.65
N ASN A 197 0.21 -24.04 -2.03
CA ASN A 197 -0.61 -24.13 -0.82
C ASN A 197 -1.81 -23.19 -0.65
N ALA A 198 -2.97 -23.83 -0.80
CA ALA A 198 -4.24 -23.41 -0.25
C ALA A 198 -4.10 -23.28 1.26
N ASN A 199 -3.94 -22.05 1.70
CA ASN A 199 -4.09 -21.68 3.10
C ASN A 199 -4.99 -20.44 3.16
N ALA A 200 -6.04 -20.44 2.33
CA ALA A 200 -7.31 -19.85 2.73
C ALA A 200 -7.91 -20.78 3.79
#